data_AF-A0A239AZC7-F1
#
_entry.id   AF-A0A239AZC7-F1
#
_cell.length_a   1.000
_cell.length_b   1.000
_cell.length_c   1.000
_cell.angle_alpha   90.00
_cell.angle_beta   90.00
_cell.angle_gamma   90.00
#
_symmetry.space_group_name_H-M   'P 1'
#
loop_
_entity.id
_entity.type
_entity.pdbx_description
1 polymer ?
#
loop_
_entity_poly.entity_id
_entity_poly.type
_entity_poly.pdbx_seq_one_letter_code
_entity_poly.pdbx_strand_id
1 'polypeptide(L)' 'MAGSHGGSPKSWLAVIIILVGFAVGGVALCVGPNWMVFWAGAVIIAIGGVVALVVDIFSDVIVDAPRVPMDHANRGN' A
#
# COMPACT_ATOMS: atom_id res chain seq x y z
N MET A 1 -5.52 1.00 23.14
CA MET A 1 -4.76 1.43 21.95
C MET A 1 -5.46 0.83 20.75
N ALA A 2 -6.01 1.63 19.84
CA ALA A 2 -6.66 1.10 18.64
C ALA A 2 -5.61 0.28 17.86
N GLY A 3 -5.85 -1.02 17.70
CA GLY A 3 -4.96 -1.87 16.89
C GLY A 3 -5.03 -1.39 15.46
N SER A 4 -4.01 -0.64 15.00
CA SER A 4 -3.93 -0.22 13.61
C SER A 4 -3.62 -1.45 12.76
N HIS A 5 -4.65 -2.01 12.15
CA HIS A 5 -4.52 -3.05 11.12
C HIS A 5 -4.02 -2.47 9.78
N GLY A 6 -3.88 -1.14 9.70
CA GLY A 6 -3.27 -0.45 8.57
C GLY A 6 -1.78 -0.24 8.84
N GLY A 7 -0.96 -0.48 7.83
CA GLY A 7 0.47 -0.23 7.85
C GLY A 7 0.84 1.19 8.34
N SER A 8 2.11 1.37 8.67
CA SER A 8 2.74 2.61 9.08
C SER A 8 2.21 3.85 8.34
N PRO A 9 2.06 5.00 9.02
CA PRO A 9 1.70 6.27 8.39
C PRO A 9 2.56 6.63 7.16
N LYS A 10 3.83 6.15 7.12
CA LYS A 10 4.75 6.37 5.99
C LYS A 10 4.31 5.64 4.72
N SER A 11 3.77 4.43 4.84
CA SER A 11 3.25 3.64 3.71
C SER A 11 1.99 4.26 3.11
N TRP A 12 1.12 4.80 3.98
CA TRP A 12 -0.09 5.51 3.57
C TRP A 12 0.17 6.72 2.66
N LEU A 13 1.35 7.35 2.76
CA LEU A 13 1.75 8.41 1.84
C LEU A 13 1.82 7.92 0.40
N ALA A 14 2.43 6.75 0.16
CA ALA A 14 2.53 6.17 -1.18
C ALA A 14 1.14 5.83 -1.73
N VAL A 15 0.27 5.26 -0.89
CA VAL A 15 -1.11 4.91 -1.24
C VAL A 15 -1.91 6.14 -1.69
N ILE A 16 -1.85 7.24 -0.93
CA ILE A 16 -2.57 8.47 -1.27
C ILE A 16 -2.10 9.04 -2.62
N ILE A 17 -0.79 9.08 -2.86
CA ILE A 17 -0.25 9.59 -4.13
C ILE A 17 -0.77 8.75 -5.31
N ILE A 18 -0.71 7.43 -5.20
CA ILE A 18 -1.19 6.51 -6.24
C ILE A 18 -2.71 6.68 -6.45
N LEU A 19 -3.49 6.77 -5.37
CA LEU A 19 -4.95 6.97 -5.43
C LEU A 19 -5.32 8.29 -6.12
N VAL A 20 -4.61 9.38 -5.82
CA VAL A 20 -4.82 10.67 -6.47
C VAL A 20 -4.51 10.59 -7.96
N GLY A 21 -3.37 10.00 -8.34
CA GLY A 21 -3.01 9.82 -9.74
C GLY A 21 -4.03 8.95 -10.50
N PHE A 22 -4.51 7.88 -9.87
CA PHE A 22 -5.55 7.02 -10.43
C PHE A 22 -6.89 7.73 -10.58
N ALA A 23 -7.33 8.48 -9.57
CA ALA A 23 -8.57 9.24 -9.63
C ALA A 23 -8.52 10.30 -10.75
N VAL A 24 -7.42 11.06 -10.85
CA VAL A 24 -7.22 12.05 -11.91
C VAL A 24 -7.21 11.39 -13.29
N GLY A 25 -6.46 10.31 -13.47
CA GLY A 25 -6.40 9.57 -14.73
C GLY A 25 -7.74 8.94 -15.12
N GLY A 26 -8.44 8.32 -14.16
CA GLY A 26 -9.76 7.71 -14.37
C GLY A 26 -10.81 8.75 -14.77
N VAL A 27 -10.88 9.88 -14.07
CA VAL A 27 -11.76 10.99 -14.43
C VAL A 27 -11.45 11.51 -15.84
N ALA A 28 -10.16 11.65 -16.20
CA ALA A 28 -9.75 12.11 -17.52
C ALA A 28 -10.21 11.20 -18.66
N LEU A 29 -10.43 9.91 -18.41
CA LEU A 29 -10.99 8.98 -19.39
C LEU A 29 -12.53 9.02 -19.43
N CYS A 30 -13.19 9.27 -18.30
CA CYS A 30 -14.65 9.22 -18.18
C CYS A 30 -15.39 10.46 -18.72
N VAL A 31 -14.80 11.66 -18.65
CA VAL A 31 -15.48 12.92 -19.03
C VAL A 31 -15.28 13.27 -20.53
N GLY A 32 -14.76 12.31 -21.31
CA GLY A 32 -14.23 12.51 -22.65
C GLY A 32 -12.70 12.43 -22.60
N PRO A 33 -12.07 11.56 -23.41
CA PRO A 33 -10.68 11.18 -23.21
C PRO A 33 -9.73 12.37 -23.39
N ASN A 34 -9.28 12.92 -22.26
CA ASN A 34 -8.24 13.93 -22.20
C ASN A 34 -6.89 13.24 -21.98
N TRP A 35 -6.21 12.97 -23.09
CA TRP A 35 -4.93 12.25 -23.08
C TRP A 35 -3.83 12.96 -22.30
N MET A 36 -3.80 14.29 -22.27
CA MET A 36 -2.79 15.03 -21.50
C MET A 36 -2.97 14.84 -20.00
N VAL A 37 -4.21 14.94 -19.50
CA VAL A 37 -4.52 14.76 -18.07
C VAL A 37 -4.36 13.29 -17.65
N PHE A 38 -4.70 12.35 -18.55
CA PHE A 38 -4.43 10.93 -18.31
C PHE A 38 -2.94 10.65 -18.09
N TRP A 39 -2.06 11.17 -18.96
CA TRP A 39 -0.62 10.98 -18.79
C TRP A 39 -0.07 11.70 -17.55
N ALA A 40 -0.63 12.85 -17.17
CA ALA A 40 -0.30 13.48 -15.90
C ALA A 40 -0.66 12.58 -14.71
N GLY A 41 -1.84 11.96 -14.72
CA GLY A 41 -2.24 10.95 -13.73
C GLY A 41 -1.28 9.75 -13.69
N ALA A 42 -0.87 9.25 -14.86
CA ALA A 42 0.09 8.15 -14.97
C ALA A 42 1.46 8.49 -14.36
N VAL A 43 1.96 9.72 -14.58
CA VAL A 43 3.20 10.22 -13.95
C VAL A 43 3.06 10.30 -12.43
N ILE A 44 1.92 10.76 -11.91
CA ILE A 44 1.66 10.80 -10.47
C ILE A 44 1.67 9.37 -9.88
N ILE A 45 1.04 8.40 -10.56
CA ILE A 45 1.10 6.98 -10.15
C ILE A 45 2.55 6.48 -10.14
N ALA A 46 3.34 6.80 -11.16
CA ALA A 46 4.75 6.40 -11.22
C ALA A 46 5.57 6.97 -10.06
N ILE A 47 5.36 8.26 -9.72
CA ILE A 47 5.97 8.89 -8.54
C ILE A 47 5.54 8.15 -7.26
N GLY A 48 4.25 7.84 -7.12
CA GLY A 48 3.73 7.05 -6.01
C GLY A 48 4.38 5.67 -5.89
N GLY A 49 4.64 5.01 -7.02
CA GLY A 49 5.40 3.76 -7.08
C GLY A 49 6.85 3.91 -6.60
N VAL A 50 7.54 4.98 -7.00
CA VAL A 50 8.89 5.28 -6.48
C VAL A 50 8.86 5.51 -4.97
N VAL A 51 7.87 6.28 -4.47
CA VAL A 51 7.70 6.49 -3.03
C VAL A 51 7.41 5.16 -2.31
N ALA A 52 6.59 4.29 -2.89
CA ALA A 52 6.29 2.96 -2.34
C ALA A 52 7.55 2.10 -2.17
N LEU A 53 8.47 2.15 -3.14
CA LEU A 53 9.77 1.49 -3.04
C LEU A 53 10.65 2.09 -1.95
N VAL A 54 10.70 3.43 -1.85
CA VAL A 54 11.52 4.14 -0.85
C VAL A 54 11.02 3.90 0.57
N VAL A 55 9.71 3.79 0.79
CA VAL A 55 9.14 3.54 2.13
C VAL A 55 9.02 2.06 2.46
N ASP A 56 9.45 1.19 1.55
CA ASP A 56 9.37 -0.26 1.66
C ASP A 56 7.97 -0.74 2.10
N ILE A 57 6.96 -0.36 1.31
CA ILE A 57 5.55 -0.59 1.62
C ILE A 57 5.20 -2.07 1.88
N PHE A 58 5.94 -3.00 1.30
CA PHE A 58 5.69 -4.43 1.44
C PHE A 58 6.27 -5.02 2.72
N SER A 59 7.25 -4.36 3.36
CA SER A 59 7.71 -4.75 4.70
C SER A 59 6.84 -4.18 5.80
N ASP A 60 5.93 -3.27 5.45
CA ASP A 60 5.00 -2.63 6.36
C ASP A 60 3.70 -3.43 6.61
N VAL A 61 3.56 -4.59 5.95
CA VAL A 61 2.53 -5.58 6.32
C VAL A 61 3.02 -6.43 7.49
N ILE A 62 2.20 -6.52 8.52
CA ILE A 62 2.45 -7.39 9.68
C ILE A 62 2.29 -8.83 9.22
N VAL A 63 3.41 -9.54 9.00
CA VAL A 63 3.42 -10.99 8.81
C VAL A 63 3.58 -11.61 10.20
N ASP A 64 2.61 -12.43 10.61
CA ASP A 64 2.54 -13.04 11.94
C ASP A 64 3.86 -13.69 12.38
N ALA A 65 4.15 -13.57 13.68
CA ALA A 65 5.22 -14.33 14.32
C ALA A 65 5.05 -15.83 14.00
N PRO A 66 6.15 -16.61 13.88
CA PRO A 66 6.07 -18.04 13.65
C PRO A 66 5.07 -18.67 14.62
N ARG A 67 4.01 -19.29 14.09
CA ARG A 67 3.04 -20.03 14.90
C ARG A 67 3.84 -21.07 15.68
N VAL A 68 4.03 -20.85 16.99
CA VAL A 68 4.66 -21.84 17.87
C VAL A 68 3.82 -23.12 17.76
N PRO A 69 4.37 -24.24 17.25
CA PRO A 69 3.70 -25.52 17.38
C PRO A 69 3.54 -25.78 18.87
N MET A 70 2.32 -26.00 19.34
CA MET A 70 2.07 -26.37 20.72
C MET A 70 2.64 -27.79 20.93
N ASP A 71 3.89 -27.91 21.36
CA ASP A 71 4.56 -29.18 21.69
C ASP A 71 4.36 -29.57 23.17
N HIS A 72 3.21 -29.23 23.76
CA HIS A 72 2.88 -29.59 25.14
C HIS A 72 2.17 -30.95 25.24
N ALA A 73 2.64 -31.93 24.46
CA ALA A 73 2.29 -33.34 24.63
C ALA A 73 3.31 -34.11 25.48
N ASN A 74 4.41 -33.49 25.93
CA ASN A 74 5.45 -34.18 26.70
C ASN A 74 6.19 -33.27 27.71
N ARG A 75 5.49 -32.81 28.75
CA ARG A 75 6.12 -32.37 30.01
C ARG A 75 5.50 -33.18 31.13
N GLY A 76 5.83 -34.48 31.11
CA GLY A 76 5.65 -35.34 32.27
C GLY A 76 6.74 -35.05 33.28
N ASN A 77 6.33 -34.54 34.45
CA ASN A 77 6.89 -34.81 35.77
C ASN A 77 5.92 -34.29 36.83
#